data_AF-A0AAW7BR13-F1
#
_entry.id   AF-A0AAW7BR13-F1
#
_cell.length_a   1.000
_cell.length_b   1.000
_cell.length_c   1.000
_cell.angle_alpha   90.00
_cell.angle_beta   90.00
_cell.angle_gamma   90.00
#
_symmetry.space_group_name_H-M   'P 1'
#
loop_
_entity.id
_entity.type
_entity.pdbx_description
1 polymer ?
#
loop_
_entity_poly.entity_id
_entity_poly.type
_entity_poly.pdbx_seq_one_letter_code
_entity_poly.pdbx_strand_id
1 'polypeptide(L)'
;MGFEQLAGLRDRLRAEKEQAKAANEKRRKPKSSPQEKPREQDPALEAIWRLQRHFPLAFPVNPAPKVPLKEGILKDAEQHLAQLGISSEQLKLGVAAWCKGTRYWASMVENAPRLDLNGQPVGTVTAAQALHAKQQASRQRSQERRNREKLKNRTPAAADTTDTTAATAATEAQSSD
;
A
#
# COMPACT_ATOMS: atom_id res chain seq x y z
N MET A 1 -7.60 -42.66 36.97
CA MET A 1 -7.42 -41.21 37.18
C MET A 1 -6.78 -40.57 35.93
N GLY A 2 -7.56 -40.23 34.90
CA GLY A 2 -7.01 -39.89 33.56
C GLY A 2 -7.23 -38.46 33.05
N PHE A 3 -7.79 -37.56 33.86
CA PHE A 3 -8.15 -36.20 33.42
C PHE A 3 -7.23 -35.08 33.94
N GLU A 4 -6.31 -35.37 34.87
CA GLU A 4 -5.40 -34.36 35.42
C GLU A 4 -4.26 -33.96 34.47
N GLN A 5 -3.82 -34.85 33.56
CA GLN A 5 -2.77 -34.53 32.59
C GLN A 5 -3.22 -33.51 31.52
N LEU A 6 -4.53 -33.43 31.24
CA LEU A 6 -5.11 -32.49 30.27
C LEU A 6 -5.23 -31.05 30.83
N ALA A 7 -5.37 -30.90 32.15
CA ALA A 7 -5.43 -29.58 32.78
C ALA A 7 -4.06 -28.87 32.70
N GLY A 8 -2.98 -29.58 33.04
CA GLY A 8 -1.62 -29.02 32.97
C GLY A 8 -1.17 -28.62 31.56
N LEU A 9 -1.60 -29.36 30.52
CA LEU A 9 -1.31 -29.03 29.13
C LEU A 9 -2.03 -27.76 28.66
N ARG A 10 -3.26 -27.52 29.13
CA ARG A 10 -4.03 -26.31 28.79
C ARG A 10 -3.44 -25.07 29.45
N ASP A 11 -2.94 -25.19 30.68
CA ASP A 11 -2.28 -24.07 31.38
C ASP A 11 -0.95 -23.70 30.71
N ARG A 12 -0.18 -24.69 30.24
CA ARG A 12 1.04 -24.43 29.46
C ARG A 12 0.76 -23.71 28.14
N LEU A 13 -0.28 -24.12 27.42
CA LEU A 13 -0.70 -23.45 26.18
C LEU A 13 -1.22 -22.02 26.39
N ARG A 14 -1.84 -21.75 27.55
CA ARG A 14 -2.26 -20.39 27.93
C ARG A 14 -1.05 -19.51 28.24
N ALA A 15 -0.08 -20.03 28.99
CA ALA A 15 1.16 -19.32 29.32
C ALA A 15 1.99 -18.98 28.06
N GLU A 16 2.11 -19.89 27.10
CA GLU A 16 2.80 -19.63 25.82
C GLU A 16 2.07 -18.59 24.96
N LYS A 17 0.73 -18.63 24.93
CA LYS A 17 -0.07 -17.60 24.23
C LYS A 17 0.06 -16.22 24.88
N GLU A 18 0.15 -16.15 26.20
CA GLU A 18 0.35 -14.87 26.91
C GLU A 18 1.76 -14.31 26.68
N GLN A 19 2.80 -15.15 26.65
CA GLN A 19 4.15 -14.71 26.30
C GLN A 19 4.26 -14.24 24.85
N ALA A 20 3.60 -14.90 23.90
CA ALA A 20 3.54 -14.45 22.51
C ALA A 20 2.78 -13.12 22.34
N LYS A 21 1.76 -12.86 23.18
CA LYS A 21 1.05 -11.57 23.21
C LYS A 21 1.91 -10.46 23.83
N ALA A 22 2.55 -10.73 24.96
CA ALA A 22 3.40 -9.76 25.67
C ALA A 22 4.67 -9.37 24.85
N ALA A 23 5.22 -10.31 24.07
CA ALA A 23 6.35 -10.01 23.17
C ALA A 23 5.94 -9.18 21.93
N ASN A 24 4.69 -9.29 21.47
CA ASN A 24 4.16 -8.51 20.35
C ASN A 24 3.74 -7.09 20.79
N GLU A 25 3.24 -6.96 22.02
CA GLU A 25 2.74 -5.69 22.57
C GLU A 25 3.87 -4.72 22.94
N LYS A 26 5.05 -5.24 23.33
CA LYS A 26 6.25 -4.40 23.54
C LYS A 26 6.89 -3.85 22.26
N ARG A 27 6.45 -4.27 21.07
CA ARG A 27 7.00 -3.85 19.76
C ARG A 27 6.08 -2.93 18.94
N ARG A 28 4.98 -2.45 19.52
CA ARG A 28 4.03 -1.55 18.84
C ARG A 28 3.78 -0.26 19.62
N LYS A 29 4.82 0.55 19.76
CA LYS A 29 4.65 2.00 19.80
C LYS A 29 5.18 2.54 18.48
N PRO A 30 4.34 2.94 17.51
CA PRO A 30 4.85 3.81 16.45
C PRO A 30 5.20 5.12 17.14
N LYS A 31 6.49 5.39 17.30
CA LYS A 31 6.97 6.74 17.55
C LYS A 31 6.42 7.56 16.38
N SER A 32 5.45 8.42 16.68
CA SER A 32 4.99 9.49 15.82
C SER A 32 6.20 10.37 15.50
N SER A 33 6.87 10.06 14.39
CA SER A 33 7.92 10.90 13.86
C SER A 33 7.31 12.24 13.41
N PRO A 34 7.93 13.38 13.77
CA PRO A 34 7.43 14.71 13.44
C PRO A 34 7.17 14.90 11.95
N GLN A 35 6.12 15.67 11.68
CA GLN A 35 5.62 16.08 10.37
C GLN A 35 6.75 16.40 9.38
N GLU A 36 7.02 15.46 8.47
CA GLU A 36 7.62 15.80 7.19
C GLU A 36 6.51 16.46 6.36
N LYS A 37 6.75 17.73 5.98
CA LYS A 37 6.20 18.54 4.88
C LYS A 37 4.96 17.96 4.20
N PRO A 38 3.88 18.74 3.92
CA PRO A 38 2.72 18.23 3.19
C PRO A 38 3.24 17.47 1.98
N ARG A 39 3.21 16.13 2.04
CA ARG A 39 3.62 15.29 0.92
C ARG A 39 2.73 15.83 -0.17
N GLU A 40 3.31 16.37 -1.24
CA GLU A 40 2.56 16.60 -2.46
C GLU A 40 1.91 15.27 -2.73
N GLN A 41 0.63 15.17 -2.37
CA GLN A 41 -0.12 13.94 -2.46
C GLN A 41 -0.12 13.69 -3.95
N ASP A 42 0.45 12.55 -4.37
CA ASP A 42 0.49 12.19 -5.77
C ASP A 42 -0.90 12.49 -6.35
N PRO A 43 -1.00 13.36 -7.36
CA PRO A 43 -2.30 13.81 -7.87
C PRO A 43 -3.18 12.63 -8.28
N ALA A 44 -2.59 11.50 -8.65
CA ALA A 44 -3.32 10.25 -8.91
C ALA A 44 -3.97 9.66 -7.65
N LEU A 45 -3.29 9.70 -6.50
CA LEU A 45 -3.81 9.19 -5.24
C LEU A 45 -4.91 10.08 -4.68
N GLU A 46 -4.78 11.41 -4.78
CA GLU A 46 -5.84 12.33 -4.39
C GLU A 46 -7.08 12.11 -5.26
N ALA A 47 -6.91 11.97 -6.58
CA ALA A 47 -8.00 11.62 -7.49
C ALA A 47 -8.70 10.30 -7.09
N ILE A 48 -7.94 9.27 -6.73
CA ILE A 48 -8.50 8.00 -6.23
C ILE A 48 -9.29 8.24 -4.94
N TRP A 49 -8.77 9.00 -3.99
CA TRP A 49 -9.45 9.30 -2.72
C TRP A 49 -10.78 10.02 -2.94
N ARG A 50 -10.81 10.99 -3.85
CA ARG A 50 -12.05 11.69 -4.26
C ARG A 50 -13.04 10.71 -4.89
N LEU A 51 -12.58 9.87 -5.81
CA LEU A 51 -13.42 8.83 -6.42
C LEU A 51 -14.00 7.87 -5.37
N GLN A 52 -13.21 7.46 -4.38
CA GLN A 52 -13.67 6.57 -3.30
C GLN A 52 -14.74 7.22 -2.41
N ARG A 53 -14.63 8.54 -2.17
CA ARG A 53 -15.60 9.29 -1.36
C ARG A 53 -16.96 9.44 -2.05
N HIS A 54 -16.96 9.65 -3.37
CA HIS A 54 -18.19 9.84 -4.14
C HIS A 54 -18.78 8.52 -4.68
N PHE A 55 -17.92 7.57 -5.03
CA PHE A 55 -18.29 6.29 -5.65
C PHE A 55 -17.73 5.10 -4.86
N PRO A 56 -18.17 4.87 -3.61
CA PRO A 56 -17.64 3.80 -2.75
C PRO A 56 -17.95 2.40 -3.29
N LEU A 57 -18.98 2.25 -4.13
CA LEU A 57 -19.37 0.97 -4.73
C LEU A 57 -18.41 0.55 -5.86
N ALA A 58 -18.02 1.49 -6.72
CA ALA A 58 -17.06 1.25 -7.80
C ALA A 58 -15.61 1.27 -7.30
N PHE A 59 -15.32 2.17 -6.35
CA PHE A 59 -13.99 2.36 -5.77
C PHE A 59 -14.04 2.05 -4.25
N PRO A 60 -14.03 0.78 -3.85
CA PRO A 60 -14.04 0.41 -2.44
C PRO A 60 -12.70 0.71 -1.74
N VAL A 61 -12.77 1.10 -0.46
CA VAL A 61 -11.61 1.31 0.42
C VAL A 61 -11.26 0.00 1.15
N ASN A 62 -9.98 -0.23 1.44
CA ASN A 62 -9.53 -1.39 2.23
C ASN A 62 -10.27 -1.42 3.59
N PRO A 63 -10.88 -2.53 4.05
CA PRO A 63 -10.63 -3.94 3.71
C PRO A 63 -11.43 -4.54 2.52
N ALA A 64 -12.34 -3.79 1.90
CA ALA A 64 -13.21 -4.36 0.87
C ALA A 64 -12.41 -4.78 -0.39
N PRO A 65 -12.76 -5.92 -1.02
CA PRO A 65 -12.13 -6.35 -2.27
C PRO A 65 -12.40 -5.33 -3.36
N LYS A 66 -11.40 -5.06 -4.21
CA LYS A 66 -11.62 -4.24 -5.41
C LYS A 66 -12.56 -4.97 -6.36
N VAL A 67 -13.21 -4.23 -7.25
CA VAL A 67 -14.20 -4.77 -8.18
C VAL A 67 -13.77 -4.51 -9.62
N PRO A 68 -14.06 -5.42 -10.57
CA PRO A 68 -13.89 -5.14 -11.99
C PRO A 68 -14.71 -3.93 -12.40
N LEU A 69 -14.06 -2.92 -12.97
CA LEU A 69 -14.74 -1.72 -13.44
C LEU A 69 -15.30 -1.92 -14.85
N LYS A 70 -16.39 -1.22 -15.14
CA LYS A 70 -16.94 -1.09 -16.50
C LYS A 70 -15.90 -0.57 -17.48
N GLU A 71 -15.94 -1.08 -18.71
CA GLU A 71 -15.13 -0.53 -19.79
C GLU A 71 -15.62 0.88 -20.16
N GLY A 72 -14.73 1.86 -20.17
CA GLY A 72 -15.12 3.27 -20.35
C GLY A 72 -15.56 3.99 -19.07
N ILE A 73 -15.33 3.41 -17.87
CA ILE A 73 -15.61 4.08 -16.58
C ILE A 73 -14.97 5.47 -16.46
N LEU A 74 -13.88 5.72 -17.19
CA LEU A 74 -13.25 7.04 -17.28
C LEU A 74 -14.22 8.07 -17.86
N LYS A 75 -14.92 7.75 -18.95
CA LYS A 75 -15.88 8.66 -19.59
C LYS A 75 -17.06 8.95 -18.68
N ASP A 76 -17.54 7.93 -17.99
CA ASP A 76 -18.60 8.08 -16.99
C ASP A 76 -18.11 8.99 -15.86
N ALA A 77 -16.88 8.80 -15.36
CA ALA A 77 -16.32 9.63 -14.29
C ALA A 77 -16.02 11.08 -14.73
N GLU A 78 -15.70 11.29 -16.02
CA GLU A 78 -15.51 12.62 -16.61
C GLU A 78 -16.80 13.48 -16.50
N GLN A 79 -17.99 12.86 -16.57
CA GLN A 79 -19.26 13.56 -16.38
C GLN A 79 -19.46 14.06 -14.94
N HIS A 80 -18.76 13.45 -13.98
CA HIS A 80 -18.83 13.79 -12.56
C HIS A 80 -17.65 14.65 -12.07
N LEU A 81 -16.81 15.18 -12.97
CA LEU A 81 -15.66 16.02 -12.59
C LEU A 81 -16.03 17.21 -11.71
N ALA A 82 -17.16 17.87 -12.01
CA ALA A 82 -17.66 19.00 -11.24
C ALA A 82 -18.00 18.62 -9.78
N GLN A 83 -18.46 17.39 -9.54
CA GLN A 83 -18.76 16.88 -8.21
C GLN A 83 -17.51 16.43 -7.46
N LEU A 84 -16.53 15.88 -8.19
CA LEU A 84 -15.27 15.38 -7.64
C LEU A 84 -14.29 16.51 -7.28
N GLY A 85 -14.37 17.65 -7.99
CA GLY A 85 -13.48 18.80 -7.79
C GLY A 85 -12.03 18.54 -8.21
N ILE A 86 -11.82 17.69 -9.22
CA ILE A 86 -10.50 17.34 -9.78
C ILE A 86 -10.46 17.62 -11.28
N SER A 87 -9.26 17.73 -11.86
CA SER A 87 -9.11 17.88 -13.31
C SER A 87 -9.27 16.55 -14.06
N SER A 88 -9.59 16.60 -15.35
CA SER A 88 -9.69 15.41 -16.21
C SER A 88 -8.36 14.65 -16.30
N GLU A 89 -7.23 15.36 -16.26
CA GLU A 89 -5.89 14.78 -16.26
C GLU A 89 -5.61 14.02 -14.96
N GLN A 90 -5.95 14.61 -13.82
CA GLN A 90 -5.83 13.96 -12.52
C GLN A 90 -6.72 12.72 -12.44
N LEU A 91 -7.95 12.80 -12.96
CA LEU A 91 -8.85 11.66 -13.06
C LEU A 91 -8.24 10.53 -13.89
N LYS A 92 -7.67 10.84 -15.07
CA LYS A 92 -6.99 9.86 -15.93
C LYS A 92 -5.83 9.19 -15.21
N LEU A 93 -4.99 9.96 -14.52
CA LEU A 93 -3.87 9.43 -13.73
C LEU A 93 -4.36 8.53 -12.59
N GLY A 94 -5.38 8.95 -11.85
CA GLY A 94 -5.96 8.19 -10.75
C GLY A 94 -6.58 6.87 -11.22
N VAL A 95 -7.41 6.91 -12.28
CA VAL A 95 -8.01 5.69 -12.86
C VAL A 95 -6.93 4.77 -13.43
N ALA A 96 -5.91 5.30 -14.11
CA ALA A 96 -4.80 4.51 -14.62
C ALA A 96 -4.01 3.83 -13.49
N ALA A 97 -3.69 4.54 -12.41
CA ALA A 97 -3.03 3.99 -11.24
C ALA A 97 -3.90 2.93 -10.55
N TRP A 98 -5.22 3.15 -10.49
CA TRP A 98 -6.17 2.19 -9.93
C TRP A 98 -6.20 0.86 -10.69
N CYS A 99 -6.32 0.92 -12.03
CA CYS A 99 -6.39 -0.23 -12.91
C CYS A 99 -5.06 -0.99 -13.05
N LYS A 100 -3.91 -0.32 -12.84
CA LYS A 100 -2.59 -0.97 -12.86
C LYS A 100 -2.25 -1.70 -11.55
N GLY A 101 -3.00 -1.46 -10.48
CA GLY A 101 -2.71 -1.99 -9.15
C GLY A 101 -2.92 -3.51 -9.03
N THR A 102 -2.06 -4.17 -8.25
CA THR A 102 -2.11 -5.63 -8.01
C THR A 102 -3.49 -6.10 -7.52
N ARG A 103 -4.14 -5.32 -6.65
CA ARG A 103 -5.48 -5.63 -6.12
C ARG A 103 -6.57 -5.63 -7.20
N TYR A 104 -6.44 -4.80 -8.23
CA TYR A 104 -7.41 -4.73 -9.33
C TYR A 104 -7.26 -5.93 -10.27
N TRP A 105 -6.03 -6.30 -10.60
CA TRP A 105 -5.78 -7.53 -11.36
C TRP A 105 -6.27 -8.78 -10.63
N ALA A 106 -6.22 -8.79 -9.28
CA ALA A 106 -6.75 -9.89 -8.49
C ALA A 106 -8.29 -9.98 -8.48
N SER A 107 -9.00 -8.88 -8.71
CA SER A 107 -10.47 -8.89 -8.76
C SER A 107 -11.05 -9.32 -10.11
N MET A 108 -10.23 -9.33 -11.16
CA MET A 108 -10.60 -9.76 -12.51
C MET A 108 -10.71 -11.29 -12.60
N VAL A 109 -11.81 -11.82 -12.09
CA VAL A 109 -12.18 -13.25 -12.16
C VAL A 109 -13.16 -13.47 -13.30
N GLU A 110 -13.09 -14.62 -13.95
CA GLU A 110 -14.03 -15.00 -15.01
C GLU A 110 -15.48 -14.94 -14.52
N ASN A 111 -16.39 -14.43 -15.36
CA ASN A 111 -17.81 -14.25 -15.07
C ASN A 111 -18.11 -13.27 -13.91
N ALA A 112 -17.11 -12.55 -13.40
CA ALA A 112 -17.35 -11.49 -12.42
C ALA A 112 -18.13 -10.33 -13.08
N PRO A 113 -19.17 -9.80 -12.43
CA PRO A 113 -19.89 -8.63 -12.93
C PRO A 113 -18.99 -7.41 -12.88
N ARG A 114 -18.98 -6.65 -13.97
CA ARG A 114 -18.30 -5.35 -14.03
C ARG A 114 -19.22 -4.30 -13.46
N LEU A 115 -18.75 -3.47 -12.54
CA LEU A 115 -19.58 -2.43 -11.95
C LEU A 115 -19.35 -1.07 -12.62
N ASP A 116 -20.44 -0.34 -12.79
CA ASP A 116 -20.40 1.10 -13.10
C ASP A 116 -20.16 1.94 -11.84
N LEU A 117 -20.15 3.27 -11.99
CA LEU A 117 -19.97 4.21 -10.86
C LEU A 117 -21.05 4.11 -9.78
N ASN A 118 -22.25 3.70 -10.16
CA ASN A 118 -23.40 3.52 -9.28
C ASN A 118 -23.46 2.12 -8.65
N GLY A 119 -22.48 1.26 -8.94
CA GLY A 119 -22.45 -0.13 -8.48
C GLY A 119 -23.39 -1.07 -9.23
N GLN A 120 -23.91 -0.66 -10.39
CA GLN A 120 -24.75 -1.51 -11.24
C GLN A 120 -23.87 -2.43 -12.10
N PRO A 121 -24.26 -3.71 -12.28
CA PRO A 121 -23.54 -4.64 -13.12
C PRO A 121 -23.73 -4.29 -14.61
N VAL A 122 -22.66 -3.89 -15.28
CA VAL A 122 -22.60 -3.56 -16.70
C VAL A 122 -21.62 -4.50 -17.40
N GLY A 123 -22.11 -5.70 -17.71
CA GLY A 123 -21.35 -6.74 -18.39
C GLY A 123 -20.53 -7.63 -17.44
N THR A 124 -19.78 -8.55 -18.03
CA THR A 124 -19.00 -9.55 -17.30
C THR A 124 -17.55 -9.59 -17.78
N VAL A 125 -16.66 -10.07 -16.93
CA VAL A 125 -15.25 -10.30 -17.29
C VAL A 125 -15.17 -11.61 -18.09
N THR A 126 -14.56 -11.56 -19.27
CA THR A 126 -14.38 -12.75 -20.12
C THR A 126 -13.22 -13.62 -19.61
N ALA A 127 -13.22 -14.91 -19.97
CA ALA A 127 -12.16 -15.84 -19.60
C ALA A 127 -10.77 -15.35 -20.05
N ALA A 128 -10.67 -14.79 -21.26
CA ALA A 128 -9.41 -14.24 -21.78
C ALA A 128 -8.89 -13.07 -20.92
N GLN A 129 -9.78 -12.17 -20.49
CA GLN A 129 -9.44 -11.04 -19.63
C GLN A 129 -8.99 -11.52 -18.24
N ALA A 130 -9.68 -12.50 -17.66
CA ALA A 130 -9.32 -13.09 -16.37
C ALA A 130 -7.95 -13.79 -16.41
N LEU A 131 -7.66 -14.53 -17.48
CA LEU A 131 -6.34 -15.17 -17.67
C LEU A 131 -5.22 -14.14 -17.79
N HIS A 132 -5.41 -13.10 -18.60
CA HIS A 132 -4.44 -12.02 -18.72
C HIS A 132 -4.22 -11.33 -17.37
N ALA A 133 -5.29 -11.02 -16.64
CA ALA A 133 -5.22 -10.42 -15.32
C ALA A 133 -4.43 -11.27 -14.31
N LYS A 134 -4.66 -12.58 -14.30
CA LYS A 134 -3.94 -13.53 -13.45
C LYS A 134 -2.43 -13.50 -13.74
N GLN A 135 -2.05 -13.44 -15.02
CA GLN A 135 -0.63 -13.34 -15.42
C GLN A 135 -0.01 -12.02 -14.94
N GLN A 136 -0.70 -10.89 -15.13
CA GLN A 136 -0.23 -9.58 -14.68
C GLN A 136 -0.09 -9.50 -13.15
N ALA A 137 -1.09 -10.01 -12.41
CA ALA A 137 -1.03 -10.09 -10.94
C ALA A 137 0.16 -10.94 -10.45
N SER A 138 0.48 -12.05 -11.14
CA SER A 138 1.64 -12.89 -10.81
C SER A 138 2.96 -12.16 -11.03
N ARG A 139 3.10 -11.47 -12.17
CA ARG A 139 4.29 -10.68 -12.52
C ARG A 139 4.52 -9.56 -11.52
N GLN A 140 3.48 -8.79 -11.19
CA GLN A 140 3.56 -7.69 -10.24
C GLN A 140 3.93 -8.16 -8.84
N ARG A 141 3.29 -9.23 -8.33
CA ARG A 141 3.66 -9.81 -7.02
C ARG A 141 5.12 -10.25 -6.98
N SER A 142 5.62 -10.84 -8.06
CA SER A 142 7.02 -11.26 -8.16
C SER A 142 8.00 -10.08 -8.22
N GLN A 143 7.63 -8.98 -8.89
CA GLN A 143 8.43 -7.75 -8.88
C GLN A 143 8.43 -7.07 -7.52
N GLU A 144 7.26 -6.97 -6.88
CA GLU A 144 7.11 -6.37 -5.55
C GLU A 144 7.89 -7.16 -4.48
N ARG A 145 7.87 -8.50 -4.53
CA ARG A 145 8.71 -9.34 -3.66
C ARG A 145 10.20 -9.07 -3.86
N ARG A 146 10.67 -9.07 -5.10
CA ARG A 146 12.07 -8.76 -5.42
C ARG A 146 12.47 -7.35 -4.99
N ASN A 147 11.61 -6.35 -5.18
CA ASN A 147 11.88 -4.98 -4.77
C ASN A 147 11.93 -4.86 -3.24
N ARG A 148 11.02 -5.55 -2.52
CA ARG A 148 11.02 -5.59 -1.06
C ARG A 148 12.27 -6.27 -0.50
N GLU A 149 12.74 -7.35 -1.12
CA GLU A 149 13.99 -8.03 -0.74
C GLU A 149 15.21 -7.14 -1.01
N LYS A 150 15.26 -6.45 -2.16
CA LYS A 150 16.31 -5.45 -2.45
C LYS A 150 16.33 -4.30 -1.45
N LEU A 151 15.16 -3.79 -1.05
CA LEU A 151 15.07 -2.72 -0.05
C LEU A 151 15.51 -3.22 1.33
N LYS A 152 15.11 -4.44 1.70
CA LYS A 152 15.48 -5.06 2.99
C LYS A 152 16.97 -5.42 3.07
N ASN A 153 17.62 -5.73 1.95
CA ASN A 153 19.05 -6.00 1.89
C ASN A 153 19.91 -4.72 1.80
N ARG A 154 19.32 -3.53 1.58
CA ARG A 154 20.01 -2.23 1.57
C ARG A 154 20.06 -1.53 2.94
N THR A 155 19.64 -2.19 4.01
CA THR A 155 19.76 -1.68 5.39
C THR A 155 20.10 -2.87 6.29
N PRO A 156 21.39 -3.10 6.64
CA PRO A 156 22.10 -2.27 7.62
C PRO A 156 23.63 -2.13 7.36
N ALA A 157 24.14 -0.95 7.01
CA ALA A 157 25.60 -0.67 7.01
C ALA A 157 25.94 0.84 6.92
N ALA A 158 25.22 1.72 7.61
CA ALA A 158 25.53 3.15 7.60
C ALA A 158 25.24 3.82 8.95
N ALA A 159 25.70 3.18 10.03
CA ALA A 159 25.68 3.79 11.36
C ALA A 159 26.86 3.25 12.19
N ASP A 160 28.09 3.49 11.73
CA ASP A 160 29.24 3.59 12.63
C ASP A 160 30.42 4.30 11.95
N THR A 161 30.50 5.63 12.08
CA THR A 161 31.74 6.42 12.20
C THR A 161 31.35 7.88 12.42
N THR A 162 31.02 8.21 13.66
CA THR A 162 31.10 9.58 14.19
C THR A 162 31.75 9.50 15.55
N ASP A 163 33.06 9.71 15.58
CA ASP A 163 33.77 10.22 16.75
C ASP A 163 34.91 11.10 16.21
N THR A 164 34.71 12.43 16.23
CA THR A 164 35.36 13.38 17.16
C THR A 164 36.83 13.57 16.78
N THR A 165 37.29 14.75 16.35
CA THR A 165 37.51 15.91 17.22
C THR A 165 37.81 17.16 16.38
N ALA A 166 37.12 18.26 16.69
CA ALA A 166 37.46 19.62 16.31
C ALA A 166 38.22 20.31 17.45
N ALA A 167 39.31 21.02 17.13
CA ALA A 167 40.03 22.08 17.87
C ALA A 167 41.49 22.05 17.38
N THR A 168 42.17 23.09 16.90
CA THR A 168 42.26 24.55 17.20
C THR A 168 43.03 25.18 16.01
N ALA A 169 42.53 26.21 15.33
CA ALA A 169 42.69 27.65 15.60
C ALA A 169 44.13 28.19 15.61
N ALA A 170 44.32 29.33 14.91
CA ALA A 170 45.43 30.30 14.94
C ALA A 170 46.73 29.94 14.17
N THR A 171 47.45 30.79 13.44
CA THR A 171 47.39 32.23 13.08
C THR A 171 48.59 32.53 12.14
N GLU A 172 48.51 33.60 11.31
CA GLU A 172 49.62 34.33 10.64
C GLU A 172 50.44 33.60 9.55
N ALA A 173 51.19 34.24 8.65
CA ALA A 173 51.19 35.52 7.92
C ALA A 173 52.53 35.51 7.14
N GLN A 174 52.49 35.92 5.87
CA GLN A 174 53.58 36.59 5.13
C GLN A 174 54.98 35.95 4.95
N SER A 175 55.44 36.10 3.69
CA SER A 175 56.78 36.50 3.23
C SER A 175 57.88 35.46 2.93
N SER A 176 58.40 35.63 1.70
CA SER A 176 59.78 35.44 1.19
C SER A 176 60.37 34.02 1.25
N ASP A 177 60.96 33.47 0.20
CA ASP A 177 61.93 34.01 -0.77
C ASP A 177 61.88 33.17 -2.07
#